data_AF-A0A5C9C192-F1
#
_entry.id   AF-A0A5C9C192-F1
#
_cell.length_a   1.000
_cell.length_b   1.000
_cell.length_c   1.000
_cell.angle_alpha   90.00
_cell.angle_beta   90.00
_cell.angle_gamma   90.00
#
_symmetry.space_group_name_H-M   'P 1'
#
loop_
_entity.id
_entity.type
_entity.pdbx_description
1 polymer ?
#
loop_
_entity_poly.entity_id
_entity_poly.type
_entity_poly.pdbx_seq_one_letter_code
_entity_poly.pdbx_strand_id
1 'polypeptide(L)'
;MKLALFFMLISFFANGQNSYSISVKMKNAEGKKIFLKDTWATNDPRVKTNVYDSGYFVNGLVNFNGNFEDYKYYNLSFESDKSFFPFIMDTGKIMIVGDASKIYQSEVYSSIQNALEKKYSVVVDSFFFIREQFQDSLLTN
;
A
#
# COMPACT_ATOMS: atom_id res chain seq x y z
N MET A 1 -1.75 47.52 -30.14
CA MET A 1 -0.48 46.87 -29.76
C MET A 1 -0.61 46.28 -28.37
N LYS A 2 -0.65 44.95 -28.30
CA LYS A 2 -0.06 44.04 -27.30
C LYS A 2 -0.04 44.52 -25.83
N LEU A 3 -1.05 44.13 -25.06
CA LEU A 3 -0.95 44.00 -23.60
C LEU A 3 -1.77 42.79 -23.12
N ALA A 4 -1.42 41.60 -23.60
CA ALA A 4 -2.05 40.35 -23.17
C ALA A 4 -1.02 39.23 -23.25
N LEU A 5 -0.03 39.24 -22.37
CA LEU A 5 0.98 38.19 -22.31
C LEU A 5 1.75 38.25 -20.98
N PHE A 6 1.05 38.16 -19.84
CA PHE A 6 1.73 38.00 -18.55
C PHE A 6 0.90 37.24 -17.50
N PHE A 7 0.17 36.20 -17.90
CA PHE A 7 -0.61 35.39 -16.94
C PHE A 7 -0.62 33.88 -17.21
N MET A 8 0.37 33.35 -17.93
CA MET A 8 0.30 31.97 -18.43
C MET A 8 1.50 31.08 -18.06
N LEU A 9 2.09 31.21 -16.87
CA LEU A 9 3.30 30.43 -16.52
C LEU A 9 3.44 30.00 -15.04
N ILE A 10 2.34 29.64 -14.35
CA ILE A 10 2.48 29.00 -13.01
C ILE A 10 1.61 27.74 -12.84
N SER A 11 1.28 27.03 -13.94
CA SER A 11 0.40 25.84 -13.88
C SER A 11 1.09 24.52 -14.20
N PHE A 12 2.40 24.37 -13.94
CA PHE A 12 3.15 23.17 -14.38
C PHE A 12 4.07 22.55 -13.32
N PHE A 13 3.63 22.45 -12.07
CA PHE A 13 4.24 21.50 -11.13
C PHE A 13 3.20 20.77 -10.27
N ALA A 14 2.18 20.20 -10.91
CA ALA A 14 1.51 19.04 -10.33
C ALA A 14 2.27 17.80 -10.77
N ASN A 15 3.47 17.57 -10.20
CA ASN A 15 4.08 16.26 -10.25
C ASN A 15 3.11 15.32 -9.52
N GLY A 16 2.41 14.47 -10.28
CA GLY A 16 1.40 13.56 -9.77
C GLY A 16 2.02 12.56 -8.80
N GLN A 17 2.05 12.90 -7.52
CA GLN A 17 2.28 11.92 -6.47
C GLN A 17 1.11 10.92 -6.52
N ASN A 18 1.41 9.64 -6.67
CA ASN A 18 0.37 8.61 -6.67
C ASN A 18 -0.24 8.55 -5.28
N SER A 19 -1.50 8.92 -5.12
CA SER A 19 -2.20 8.85 -3.84
C SER A 19 -2.68 7.43 -3.55
N TYR A 20 -2.65 7.01 -2.29
CA TYR A 20 -3.25 5.76 -1.86
C TYR A 20 -4.36 5.94 -0.81
N SER A 21 -5.26 4.96 -0.78
CA SER A 21 -6.28 4.72 0.25
C SER A 21 -6.30 3.22 0.56
N ILE A 22 -5.91 2.84 1.77
CA ILE A 22 -5.99 1.46 2.27
C ILE A 22 -7.10 1.41 3.31
N SER A 23 -8.11 0.57 3.09
CA SER A 23 -9.14 0.24 4.08
C SER A 23 -8.86 -1.13 4.66
N VAL A 24 -8.68 -1.22 5.97
CA VAL A 24 -8.42 -2.48 6.67
C VAL A 24 -9.61 -2.81 7.55
N LYS A 25 -10.24 -3.96 7.27
CA LYS A 25 -11.37 -4.49 8.03
C LYS A 25 -10.96 -5.78 8.72
N MET A 26 -10.95 -5.78 10.05
CA MET A 26 -10.54 -6.96 10.81
C MET A 26 -11.54 -7.32 11.90
N LYS A 27 -11.82 -8.62 12.02
CA LYS A 27 -12.51 -9.19 13.20
C LYS A 27 -11.58 -9.14 14.41
N ASN A 28 -12.15 -9.05 15.60
CA ASN A 28 -11.43 -9.08 16.88
C ASN A 28 -10.32 -8.01 16.99
N ALA A 29 -10.49 -6.88 16.30
CA ALA A 29 -9.49 -5.84 16.18
C ALA A 29 -9.82 -4.57 16.98
N GLU A 30 -11.03 -4.44 17.52
CA GLU A 30 -11.51 -3.21 18.16
C GLU A 30 -10.55 -2.66 19.20
N GLY A 31 -10.23 -1.36 19.10
CA GLY A 31 -9.31 -0.68 20.01
C GLY A 31 -7.83 -1.09 19.88
N LYS A 32 -7.49 -2.06 19.01
CA LYS A 32 -6.09 -2.41 18.75
C LYS A 32 -5.45 -1.40 17.81
N LYS A 33 -4.16 -1.13 18.04
CA LYS A 33 -3.33 -0.29 17.17
C LYS A 33 -2.66 -1.13 16.09
N ILE A 34 -2.76 -0.68 14.86
CA ILE A 34 -2.11 -1.28 13.69
C ILE A 34 -1.17 -0.28 13.03
N PHE A 35 -0.10 -0.82 12.44
CA PHE A 35 0.93 -0.06 11.77
C PHE A 35 1.00 -0.46 10.31
N LEU A 36 1.14 0.55 9.45
CA LEU A 36 1.58 0.40 8.08
C LEU A 36 3.09 0.65 8.04
N LYS A 37 3.86 -0.32 7.52
CA LYS A 37 5.33 -0.24 7.45
C LYS A 37 5.81 -0.49 6.02
N ASP A 38 6.92 0.13 5.64
CA ASP A 38 7.52 0.10 4.30
C ASP A 38 8.50 -1.07 4.06
N THR A 39 8.26 -2.24 4.69
CA THR A 39 9.12 -3.43 4.53
C THR A 39 8.33 -4.65 4.08
N TRP A 40 9.00 -5.54 3.33
CA TRP A 40 8.49 -6.85 2.90
C TRP A 40 8.47 -7.87 4.03
N ALA A 41 9.42 -7.77 4.96
CA ALA A 41 9.57 -8.75 6.01
C ALA A 41 10.02 -8.11 7.31
N THR A 42 9.43 -8.69 8.34
CA THR A 42 9.96 -8.86 9.68
C THR A 42 9.73 -7.72 10.68
N ASN A 43 9.27 -8.14 11.87
CA ASN A 43 9.34 -7.39 13.12
C ASN A 43 10.70 -7.64 13.83
N ASP A 44 11.74 -8.04 13.09
CA ASP A 44 13.09 -8.22 13.63
C ASP A 44 13.60 -6.86 14.11
N PRO A 45 13.89 -6.71 15.41
CA PRO A 45 14.41 -5.46 15.96
C PRO A 45 15.74 -5.01 15.35
N ARG A 46 16.44 -5.89 14.62
CA ARG A 46 17.67 -5.59 13.89
C ARG A 46 17.44 -4.95 12.52
N VAL A 47 16.24 -5.11 11.95
CA VAL A 47 15.83 -4.47 10.69
C VAL A 47 15.14 -3.16 11.06
N LYS A 48 15.76 -2.02 10.71
CA LYS A 48 15.09 -0.72 10.82
C LYS A 48 13.89 -0.72 9.87
N THR A 49 12.70 -0.84 10.43
CA THR A 49 11.44 -0.71 9.70
C THR A 49 10.90 0.68 9.97
N ASN A 50 10.61 1.46 8.93
CA ASN A 50 9.97 2.74 9.14
C ASN A 50 8.47 2.49 9.28
N VAL A 51 7.91 3.00 10.38
CA VAL A 51 6.46 3.13 10.48
C VAL A 51 6.06 4.24 9.54
N TYR A 52 5.33 3.88 8.51
CA TYR A 52 4.82 4.81 7.52
C TYR A 52 3.57 5.52 8.04
N ASP A 53 2.65 4.77 8.64
CA ASP A 53 1.42 5.29 9.26
C ASP A 53 0.93 4.35 10.37
N SER A 54 0.02 4.82 11.23
CA SER A 54 -0.60 4.01 12.28
C SER A 54 -2.01 4.47 12.62
N GLY A 55 -2.85 3.54 13.06
CA GLY A 55 -4.22 3.85 13.45
C GLY A 55 -4.80 2.84 14.42
N TYR A 56 -5.91 3.22 15.03
CA TYR A 56 -6.70 2.33 15.87
C TYR A 56 -7.93 1.85 15.10
N PHE A 57 -8.29 0.59 15.29
CA PHE A 57 -9.55 0.08 14.76
C PHE A 57 -10.73 0.64 15.54
N VAL A 58 -11.71 1.16 14.80
CA VAL A 58 -13.01 1.62 15.30
C VAL A 58 -14.09 0.89 14.51
N ASN A 59 -14.99 0.19 15.20
CA ASN A 59 -15.96 -0.73 14.61
C ASN A 59 -15.31 -1.76 13.65
N GLY A 60 -14.14 -2.26 14.01
CA GLY A 60 -13.37 -3.21 13.20
C GLY A 60 -12.81 -2.66 11.88
N LEU A 61 -12.79 -1.34 11.69
CA LEU A 61 -12.25 -0.66 10.51
C LEU A 61 -11.14 0.32 10.89
N VAL A 62 -10.13 0.43 10.03
CA VAL A 62 -9.14 1.52 10.04
C VAL A 62 -8.79 1.87 8.59
N ASN A 63 -8.51 3.14 8.33
CA ASN A 63 -8.14 3.61 7.00
C ASN A 63 -6.79 4.34 7.05
N PHE A 64 -5.94 4.06 6.07
CA PHE A 64 -4.69 4.77 5.82
C PHE A 64 -4.80 5.52 4.51
N ASN A 65 -4.35 6.77 4.47
CA ASN A 65 -4.32 7.58 3.25
C ASN A 65 -2.98 8.29 3.15
N GLY A 66 -2.45 8.44 1.95
CA GLY A 66 -1.17 9.11 1.74
C GLY A 66 -0.76 9.13 0.29
N ASN A 67 0.53 9.36 0.06
CA ASN A 67 1.13 9.43 -1.27
C ASN A 67 2.29 8.45 -1.36
N PHE A 68 2.36 7.64 -2.40
CA PHE A 68 3.48 6.73 -2.66
C PHE A 68 4.22 7.14 -3.92
N GLU A 69 5.54 7.04 -3.89
CA GLU A 69 6.41 7.40 -5.00
C GLU A 69 6.56 6.25 -6.00
N ASP A 70 6.68 5.02 -5.51
CA ASP A 70 6.86 3.81 -6.32
C ASP A 70 6.11 2.61 -5.75
N TYR A 71 5.90 1.61 -6.61
CA TYR A 71 5.49 0.26 -6.23
C TYR A 71 6.48 -0.35 -5.22
N LYS A 72 6.05 -0.46 -3.96
CA LYS A 72 6.87 -1.00 -2.86
C LYS A 72 6.08 -2.02 -2.06
N TYR A 73 6.82 -2.87 -1.36
CA TYR A 73 6.24 -3.75 -0.36
C TYR A 73 5.90 -2.98 0.90
N TYR A 74 4.72 -3.26 1.42
CA TYR A 74 4.27 -2.82 2.72
C TYR A 74 3.91 -4.03 3.56
N ASN A 75 3.80 -3.82 4.87
CA ASN A 75 3.13 -4.77 5.73
C ASN A 75 2.24 -4.08 6.75
N LEU A 76 1.24 -4.83 7.19
CA LEU A 76 0.44 -4.52 8.36
C LEU A 76 0.92 -5.33 9.56
N SER A 77 1.08 -4.70 10.71
CA SER A 77 1.40 -5.36 11.99
C SER A 77 0.73 -4.67 13.17
N PHE A 78 0.41 -5.43 14.21
CA PHE A 78 -0.10 -4.89 15.48
C PHE A 78 1.05 -4.55 16.44
N GLU A 79 0.81 -3.64 17.40
CA GLU A 79 1.83 -3.21 18.38
C GLU A 79 2.42 -4.34 19.20
N SER A 80 1.58 -5.29 19.60
CA SER A 80 1.95 -6.38 20.51
C SER A 80 2.17 -7.72 19.81
N ASP A 81 2.01 -7.80 18.49
CA ASP A 81 2.07 -9.06 17.72
C ASP A 81 3.29 -9.09 16.81
N LYS A 82 3.99 -10.23 16.81
CA LYS A 82 5.11 -10.47 15.90
C LYS A 82 4.64 -10.87 14.49
N SER A 83 3.38 -11.27 14.36
CA SER A 83 2.74 -11.59 13.09
C SER A 83 2.55 -10.33 12.24
N PHE A 84 2.66 -10.48 10.93
CA PHE A 84 2.45 -9.40 9.97
C PHE A 84 1.79 -9.93 8.70
N PHE A 85 1.21 -9.02 7.93
CA PHE A 85 0.63 -9.31 6.63
C PHE A 85 1.33 -8.46 5.56
N PRO A 86 2.18 -9.06 4.71
CA PRO A 86 2.82 -8.35 3.61
C PRO A 86 1.85 -8.13 2.45
N PHE A 87 1.97 -7.00 1.75
CA PHE A 87 1.21 -6.70 0.54
C PHE A 87 1.96 -5.67 -0.33
N ILE A 88 1.58 -5.56 -1.61
CA ILE A 88 2.10 -4.54 -2.52
C ILE A 88 1.06 -3.44 -2.69
N MET A 89 1.51 -2.19 -2.66
CA MET A 89 0.67 -1.05 -3.03
C MET A 89 0.79 -0.77 -4.53
N ASP A 90 -0.22 -1.15 -5.31
CA ASP A 90 -0.15 -1.13 -6.78
C ASP A 90 -1.25 -0.29 -7.47
N THR A 91 -2.47 -0.28 -6.95
CA THR A 91 -3.61 0.45 -7.56
C THR A 91 -3.93 1.77 -6.87
N GLY A 92 -3.25 2.08 -5.76
CA GLY A 92 -3.62 3.19 -4.87
C GLY A 92 -4.94 3.01 -4.12
N LYS A 93 -5.72 1.94 -4.37
CA LYS A 93 -6.95 1.65 -3.61
C LYS A 93 -6.98 0.19 -3.23
N ILE A 94 -6.72 -0.09 -1.97
CA ILE A 94 -6.61 -1.45 -1.46
C ILE A 94 -7.59 -1.65 -0.30
N MET A 95 -8.24 -2.80 -0.27
CA MET A 95 -8.99 -3.25 0.89
C MET A 95 -8.37 -4.52 1.45
N ILE A 96 -8.13 -4.56 2.75
CA ILE A 96 -7.57 -5.72 3.44
C ILE A 96 -8.60 -6.25 4.41
N VAL A 97 -8.92 -7.54 4.33
CA VAL A 97 -9.92 -8.19 5.19
C VAL A 97 -9.26 -9.34 5.94
N GLY A 98 -9.49 -9.44 7.25
CA GLY A 98 -8.90 -10.52 8.04
C GLY A 98 -9.43 -10.66 9.48
N ASP A 99 -8.68 -11.40 10.29
CA ASP A 99 -8.87 -11.52 11.74
C ASP A 99 -7.61 -11.06 12.44
N ALA A 100 -7.73 -10.20 13.46
CA ALA A 100 -6.59 -9.67 14.19
C ALA A 100 -5.75 -10.76 14.88
N SER A 101 -6.33 -11.91 15.18
CA SER A 101 -5.63 -13.05 15.81
C SER A 101 -4.78 -13.84 14.81
N LYS A 102 -5.01 -13.63 13.50
CA LYS A 102 -4.34 -14.33 12.40
C LYS A 102 -4.10 -13.37 11.23
N ILE A 103 -3.49 -12.22 11.51
CA ILE A 103 -3.24 -11.16 10.52
C ILE A 103 -2.54 -11.69 9.27
N TYR A 104 -1.60 -12.63 9.43
CA TYR A 104 -0.85 -13.26 8.33
C TYR A 104 -1.74 -14.04 7.32
N GLN A 105 -2.99 -14.32 7.66
CA GLN A 105 -3.98 -14.96 6.79
C GLN A 105 -4.98 -13.95 6.18
N SER A 106 -4.69 -12.65 6.25
CA SER A 106 -5.57 -11.64 5.66
C SER A 106 -5.61 -11.78 4.13
N GLU A 107 -6.64 -11.21 3.55
CA GLU A 107 -6.83 -11.16 2.10
C GLU A 107 -6.78 -9.71 1.64
N VAL A 108 -6.07 -9.47 0.54
CA VAL A 108 -6.05 -8.20 -0.15
C VAL A 108 -7.13 -8.18 -1.24
N TYR A 109 -7.76 -7.03 -1.47
CA TYR A 109 -8.74 -6.82 -2.53
C TYR A 109 -8.37 -5.55 -3.29
N SER A 110 -8.74 -5.53 -4.58
CA SER A 110 -8.42 -4.43 -5.51
C SER A 110 -6.90 -4.22 -5.73
N SER A 111 -6.10 -5.28 -5.53
CA SER A 111 -4.70 -5.34 -5.91
C SER A 111 -4.53 -6.16 -7.19
N ILE A 112 -3.64 -5.70 -8.05
CA ILE A 112 -3.20 -6.43 -9.24
C ILE A 112 -2.46 -7.71 -8.85
N GLN A 113 -1.77 -7.73 -7.70
CA GLN A 113 -1.15 -8.94 -7.14
C GLN A 113 -2.13 -10.11 -7.08
N ASN A 114 -3.34 -9.92 -6.56
CA ASN A 114 -4.33 -11.00 -6.50
C ASN A 114 -4.85 -11.43 -7.87
N ALA A 115 -4.93 -10.49 -8.83
CA ALA A 115 -5.28 -10.84 -10.21
C ALA A 115 -4.17 -11.69 -10.86
N LEU A 116 -2.90 -11.39 -10.54
CA LEU A 116 -1.73 -12.11 -11.06
C LEU A 116 -1.53 -13.46 -10.37
N GLU A 117 -1.62 -13.55 -9.04
CA GLU A 117 -1.53 -14.81 -8.31
C GLU A 117 -2.62 -15.80 -8.76
N LYS A 118 -3.84 -15.31 -8.98
CA LYS A 118 -4.94 -16.12 -9.53
C LYS A 118 -4.71 -16.54 -10.98
N LYS A 119 -4.06 -15.70 -11.79
CA LYS A 119 -3.79 -15.96 -13.22
C LYS A 119 -2.61 -16.89 -13.43
N TYR A 120 -1.59 -16.80 -12.58
CA TYR A 120 -0.31 -17.47 -12.79
C TYR A 120 -0.04 -18.61 -11.80
N SER A 121 -0.82 -18.79 -10.73
CA SER A 121 -0.64 -19.87 -9.74
C SER A 121 0.80 -19.96 -9.17
N VAL A 122 1.54 -18.85 -9.20
CA VAL A 122 2.97 -18.78 -8.85
C VAL A 122 3.12 -17.90 -7.62
N VAL A 123 3.67 -18.49 -6.55
CA VAL A 123 3.84 -17.87 -5.23
C VAL A 123 5.13 -17.03 -5.12
N VAL A 124 6.01 -17.04 -6.13
CA VAL A 124 7.42 -16.63 -5.90
C VAL A 124 7.91 -15.40 -6.66
N ASP A 125 7.21 -14.87 -7.68
CA ASP A 125 7.74 -13.71 -8.45
C ASP A 125 6.72 -12.62 -8.82
N SER A 126 5.60 -12.56 -8.11
CA SER A 126 4.56 -11.54 -8.35
C SER A 126 5.12 -10.11 -8.31
N PHE A 127 6.10 -9.83 -7.45
CA PHE A 127 6.70 -8.50 -7.34
C PHE A 127 7.62 -8.12 -8.50
N PHE A 128 8.48 -9.04 -8.96
CA PHE A 128 9.32 -8.76 -10.13
C PHE A 128 8.44 -8.56 -11.36
N PHE A 129 7.42 -9.40 -11.52
CA PHE A 129 6.47 -9.29 -12.63
C PHE A 129 5.62 -8.01 -12.57
N ILE A 130 5.08 -7.63 -11.40
CA ILE A 130 4.33 -6.38 -11.22
C ILE A 130 5.24 -5.19 -11.53
N ARG A 131 6.45 -5.16 -10.97
CA ARG A 131 7.37 -4.05 -11.19
C ARG A 131 7.75 -3.93 -12.67
N GLU A 132 8.06 -5.03 -13.35
CA GLU A 132 8.44 -5.04 -14.77
C GLU A 132 7.29 -4.59 -15.67
N GLN A 133 6.09 -5.15 -15.50
CA GLN A 133 4.90 -4.77 -16.29
C GLN A 133 4.52 -3.29 -16.13
N PHE A 134 4.59 -2.75 -14.91
CA PHE A 134 4.23 -1.36 -14.67
C PHE A 134 5.34 -0.37 -15.02
N GLN A 135 6.62 -0.71 -14.81
CA GLN A 135 7.74 0.11 -15.29
C GLN A 135 7.75 0.20 -16.83
N ASP A 136 7.50 -0.91 -17.53
CA ASP A 136 7.43 -0.91 -18.99
C ASP A 136 6.24 -0.09 -19.52
N SER A 137 5.10 -0.08 -18.81
CA SER A 137 3.94 0.74 -19.18
C SER A 137 4.17 2.25 -19.04
N LEU A 138 5.06 2.66 -18.14
CA LEU A 138 5.47 4.06 -17.94
C LEU A 138 6.48 4.53 -19.01
N LEU A 139 7.16 3.60 -19.69
CA LEU A 139 8.13 3.88 -20.77
C LEU A 139 7.51 3.83 -22.17
N THR A 140 6.26 3.39 -22.31
CA THR A 140 5.57 3.19 -23.60
C THR A 140 4.41 4.15 -23.86
N ASN A 141 4.21 5.16 -23.01
CA ASN A 141 3.31 6.31 -23.27
C ASN A 141 4.10 7.61 -23.45
#